data_AF-A0A9D6K791-F1
#
_entry.id   AF-A0A9D6K791-F1
#
_cell.length_a   1.000
_cell.length_b   1.000
_cell.length_c   1.000
_cell.angle_alpha   90.00
_cell.angle_beta   90.00
_cell.angle_gamma   90.00
#
_symmetry.space_group_name_H-M   'P 1'
#
loop_
_entity.id
_entity.type
_entity.pdbx_description
1 polymer ?
#
loop_
_entity_poly.entity_id
_entity_poly.type
_entity_poly.pdbx_seq_one_letter_code
_entity_poly.pdbx_strand_id
1 'polypeptide(L)'
;MENGLKTIKELFDGKKIFKVPMYQRAYSWTEKQLSDFIEDIKNQKVDRTYFFGTILLEKAENEGDFRGIDIVDGQQRMTTMVVFMKVLLDLLKKNEQNIEILEETYIKYKNRFKLKLQDEDAEFFQTYILGDTQNPEILIRRPSQQKLLFAKEYFASKLSGYSLSQLLEIKEKV
;
A
#
# COMPACT_ATOMS: atom_id res chain seq x y z
N MET A 1 -9.91 -17.05 15.76
CA MET A 1 -9.16 -15.89 15.23
C MET A 1 -7.72 -16.36 15.06
N GLU A 2 -7.17 -16.25 13.86
CA GLU A 2 -5.78 -16.64 13.58
C GLU A 2 -4.89 -15.47 14.04
N ASN A 3 -4.14 -15.66 15.11
CA ASN A 3 -3.20 -14.67 15.63
C ASN A 3 -1.78 -15.13 15.28
N GLY A 4 -0.94 -14.21 14.80
CA GLY A 4 0.45 -14.53 14.50
C GLY A 4 1.21 -13.34 13.93
N LEU A 5 2.53 -13.38 14.10
CA LEU A 5 3.43 -12.45 13.41
C LEU A 5 3.52 -12.88 11.94
N LYS A 6 3.31 -11.92 11.03
CA LYS A 6 3.50 -12.10 9.59
C LYS A 6 4.27 -10.91 9.05
N THR A 7 5.19 -11.17 8.13
CA THR A 7 5.79 -10.13 7.30
C THR A 7 4.74 -9.52 6.37
N ILE A 8 5.00 -8.31 5.86
CA ILE A 8 4.11 -7.66 4.90
C ILE A 8 3.99 -8.53 3.64
N LYS A 9 5.09 -9.13 3.18
CA LYS A 9 5.08 -10.11 2.08
C LYS A 9 4.12 -11.26 2.34
N GLU A 10 4.26 -11.98 3.45
CA GLU A 10 3.40 -13.15 3.78
C GLU A 10 1.93 -12.77 3.92
N LEU A 11 1.66 -11.56 4.42
CA LEU A 11 0.31 -11.03 4.54
C LEU A 11 -0.34 -10.89 3.15
N PHE A 12 0.35 -10.24 2.22
CA PHE A 12 -0.17 -9.91 0.88
C PHE A 12 -0.05 -11.05 -0.15
N ASP A 13 0.84 -12.02 0.08
CA ASP A 13 1.11 -13.11 -0.86
C ASP A 13 -0.12 -14.00 -1.10
N GLY A 14 -0.19 -14.56 -2.31
CA GLY A 14 -1.25 -15.43 -2.80
C GLY A 14 -2.53 -14.71 -3.28
N LYS A 15 -3.59 -15.48 -3.51
CA LYS A 15 -4.89 -14.99 -4.00
C LYS A 15 -5.75 -14.43 -2.87
N LYS A 16 -5.34 -13.28 -2.32
CA LYS A 16 -6.06 -12.55 -1.27
C LYS A 16 -6.43 -11.16 -1.78
N ILE A 17 -7.58 -10.65 -1.36
CA ILE A 17 -8.01 -9.27 -1.59
C ILE A 17 -8.41 -8.68 -0.24
N PHE A 18 -7.72 -7.61 0.12
CA PHE A 18 -8.02 -6.80 1.30
C PHE A 18 -9.01 -5.71 0.94
N LYS A 19 -9.99 -5.51 1.80
CA LYS A 19 -11.05 -4.52 1.64
C LYS A 19 -11.04 -3.61 2.86
N VAL A 20 -11.11 -2.30 2.63
CA VAL A 20 -11.43 -1.31 3.67
C VAL A 20 -12.93 -1.07 3.59
N PRO A 21 -13.73 -1.57 4.55
CA PRO A 21 -15.19 -1.49 4.47
C PRO A 21 -15.71 -0.05 4.50
N MET A 22 -16.89 0.20 3.92
CA MET A 22 -17.49 1.54 3.82
C MET A 22 -17.75 2.20 5.20
N TYR A 23 -17.97 1.40 6.25
CA TYR A 23 -18.18 1.91 7.61
C TYR A 23 -16.89 2.39 8.29
N GLN A 24 -15.73 2.15 7.68
CA GLN A 24 -14.46 2.62 8.20
C GLN A 24 -14.19 4.08 7.84
N ARG A 25 -13.42 4.78 8.68
CA ARG A 25 -13.02 6.16 8.37
C ARG A 25 -12.16 6.23 7.10
N ALA A 26 -12.43 7.25 6.29
CA ALA A 26 -11.64 7.56 5.10
C ALA A 26 -10.16 7.88 5.42
N TYR A 27 -9.32 7.84 4.39
CA TYR A 27 -7.89 8.12 4.54
C TYR A 27 -7.61 9.53 5.09
N SER A 28 -6.75 9.62 6.11
CA SER A 28 -6.62 10.83 6.91
C SER A 28 -5.20 11.18 7.36
N TRP A 29 -4.20 10.33 7.07
CA TRP A 29 -2.80 10.62 7.38
C TRP A 29 -2.32 11.89 6.66
N THR A 30 -1.46 12.64 7.36
CA THR A 30 -0.82 13.87 6.90
C THR A 30 0.68 13.66 6.84
N GLU A 31 1.42 14.70 6.45
CA GLU A 31 2.88 14.67 6.35
C GLU A 31 3.58 14.07 7.57
N LYS A 32 3.13 14.39 8.79
CA LYS A 32 3.73 13.85 10.01
C LYS A 32 3.72 12.32 10.00
N GLN A 33 2.57 11.68 9.77
CA GLN A 33 2.50 10.22 9.77
C GLN A 33 3.25 9.60 8.60
N LEU A 34 3.31 10.28 7.46
CA LEU A 34 4.08 9.81 6.29
C LEU A 34 5.59 9.89 6.54
N SER A 35 6.06 10.94 7.21
CA SER A 35 7.45 11.09 7.64
C SER A 35 7.83 10.01 8.65
N ASP A 36 7.01 9.86 9.70
CA ASP A 36 7.18 8.82 10.73
C ASP A 36 7.25 7.43 10.06
N PHE A 37 6.38 7.14 9.08
CA PHE A 37 6.37 5.87 8.34
C PHE A 37 7.66 5.60 7.54
N ILE A 38 8.20 6.60 6.84
CA ILE A 38 9.47 6.44 6.10
C ILE A 38 10.64 6.27 7.06
N GLU A 39 10.68 7.07 8.13
CA GLU A 39 11.72 6.97 9.15
C GLU A 39 11.72 5.58 9.80
N ASP A 40 10.54 5.07 10.12
CA ASP A 40 10.36 3.72 10.63
C ASP A 40 10.94 2.66 9.70
N ILE A 41 10.71 2.75 8.38
CA ILE A 41 11.30 1.84 7.38
C ILE A 41 12.82 2.01 7.30
N LYS A 42 13.32 3.25 7.30
CA LYS A 42 14.76 3.53 7.15
C LYS A 42 15.58 3.04 8.33
N ASN A 43 15.04 3.23 9.54
CA ASN A 43 15.69 2.89 10.79
C ASN A 43 15.67 1.37 11.07
N GLN A 44 14.96 0.58 10.26
CA GLN A 44 15.04 -0.87 10.34
C GLN A 44 16.40 -1.34 9.88
N LYS A 45 16.94 -2.28 10.65
CA LYS A 45 18.09 -3.04 10.24
C LYS A 45 17.58 -4.33 9.60
N VAL A 46 18.20 -4.73 8.49
CA VAL A 46 17.81 -5.93 7.73
C VAL A 46 17.86 -7.20 8.60
N ASP A 47 18.67 -7.21 9.66
CA ASP A 47 18.83 -8.32 10.61
C ASP A 47 17.84 -8.27 11.80
N ARG A 48 16.93 -7.30 11.87
CA ARG A 48 15.96 -7.16 12.95
C ARG A 48 14.54 -6.98 12.43
N THR A 49 13.64 -7.83 12.93
CA THR A 49 12.20 -7.68 12.68
C THR A 49 11.69 -6.38 13.32
N TYR A 50 11.16 -5.47 12.51
CA TYR A 50 10.44 -4.30 12.99
C TYR A 50 8.94 -4.59 13.09
N PHE A 51 8.33 -4.12 14.18
CA PHE A 51 6.90 -4.28 14.38
C PHE A 51 6.14 -3.07 13.82
N PHE A 52 5.54 -3.21 12.63
CA PHE A 52 4.67 -2.21 11.99
C PHE A 52 3.27 -2.06 12.64
N GLY A 53 3.10 -2.65 13.82
CA GLY A 53 1.88 -2.60 14.61
C GLY A 53 0.89 -3.73 14.28
N THR A 54 -0.17 -3.80 15.07
CA THR A 54 -1.24 -4.81 14.94
C THR A 54 -2.22 -4.42 13.82
N ILE A 55 -2.74 -5.39 13.08
CA ILE A 55 -3.88 -5.22 12.17
C ILE A 55 -4.98 -6.20 12.59
N LEU A 56 -6.23 -5.77 12.53
CA LEU A 56 -7.37 -6.64 12.78
C LEU A 56 -8.05 -6.96 11.45
N LEU A 57 -8.16 -8.25 11.16
CA LEU A 57 -8.67 -8.76 9.90
C LEU A 57 -9.84 -9.68 10.15
N GLU A 58 -10.86 -9.56 9.31
CA GLU A 58 -12.02 -10.43 9.31
C GLU A 58 -12.17 -11.12 7.94
N LYS A 59 -12.71 -12.34 7.94
CA LYS A 59 -13.00 -13.03 6.68
C LYS A 59 -14.17 -12.33 6.00
N ALA A 60 -13.98 -11.94 4.74
CA ALA A 60 -15.02 -11.37 3.92
C ALA A 60 -15.47 -12.35 2.82
N GLU A 61 -16.47 -11.95 2.04
CA GLU A 61 -16.88 -12.68 0.86
C GLU A 61 -15.73 -12.78 -0.15
N ASN A 62 -15.49 -14.00 -0.64
CA ASN A 62 -14.50 -14.28 -1.67
C ASN A 62 -14.87 -13.60 -2.99
N GLU A 63 -13.86 -13.22 -3.77
CA GLU A 63 -14.07 -12.73 -5.13
C GLU A 63 -13.55 -13.78 -6.12
N GLY A 64 -14.43 -14.70 -6.52
CA GLY A 64 -14.03 -15.86 -7.31
C GLY A 64 -13.08 -16.77 -6.52
N ASP A 65 -11.88 -17.02 -7.05
CA ASP A 65 -10.83 -17.82 -6.41
C ASP A 65 -9.96 -17.04 -5.43
N PHE A 66 -10.29 -15.77 -5.14
CA PHE A 66 -9.59 -14.93 -4.19
C PHE A 66 -10.27 -14.91 -2.83
N ARG A 67 -9.49 -15.13 -1.77
CA ARG A 67 -9.94 -14.97 -0.39
C ARG A 67 -10.19 -13.49 -0.08
N GLY A 68 -11.42 -13.15 0.26
CA GLY A 68 -11.78 -11.80 0.72
C GLY A 68 -11.42 -11.60 2.19
N ILE A 69 -10.87 -10.44 2.51
CA ILE A 69 -10.45 -10.08 3.87
C ILE A 69 -10.83 -8.63 4.13
N ASP A 70 -11.65 -8.37 5.14
CA ASP A 70 -11.96 -7.02 5.60
C ASP A 70 -10.93 -6.56 6.62
N ILE A 71 -10.47 -5.31 6.48
CA ILE A 71 -9.58 -4.66 7.43
C ILE A 71 -10.46 -3.91 8.44
N VAL A 72 -10.52 -4.44 9.66
CA VAL A 72 -11.31 -3.88 10.77
C VAL A 72 -10.51 -2.85 11.56
N ASP A 73 -9.19 -3.03 11.67
CA ASP A 73 -8.26 -2.04 12.22
C ASP A 73 -6.92 -2.09 11.49
N GLY A 74 -6.23 -0.95 11.43
CA GLY A 74 -4.98 -0.77 10.70
C GLY A 74 -5.16 -0.28 9.26
N GLN A 75 -6.36 0.14 8.86
CA GLN A 75 -6.65 0.55 7.47
C GLN A 75 -5.73 1.66 6.95
N GLN A 76 -5.41 2.67 7.76
CA GLN A 76 -4.57 3.78 7.30
C GLN A 76 -3.15 3.27 7.02
N ARG A 77 -2.60 2.44 7.92
CA ARG A 77 -1.27 1.82 7.77
C ARG A 77 -1.22 0.92 6.54
N MET A 78 -2.23 0.07 6.34
CA MET A 78 -2.32 -0.83 5.19
C MET A 78 -2.44 -0.05 3.87
N THR A 79 -3.29 0.98 3.83
CA THR A 79 -3.42 1.86 2.67
C THR A 79 -2.11 2.56 2.37
N THR A 80 -1.48 3.20 3.37
CA THR A 80 -0.19 3.88 3.18
C THR A 80 0.91 2.94 2.72
N MET A 81 0.98 1.72 3.27
CA MET A 81 1.94 0.69 2.83
C MET A 81 1.77 0.35 1.36
N VAL A 82 0.53 0.15 0.88
CA VAL A 82 0.27 -0.15 -0.53
C VAL A 82 0.60 1.05 -1.43
N VAL A 83 0.30 2.29 -1.00
CA VAL A 83 0.70 3.51 -1.75
C VAL A 83 2.22 3.63 -1.83
N PHE A 84 2.92 3.42 -0.72
CA PHE A 84 4.37 3.42 -0.66
C PHE A 84 4.98 2.38 -1.60
N MET A 85 4.48 1.14 -1.55
CA MET A 85 4.93 0.06 -2.42
C MET A 85 4.69 0.38 -3.89
N LYS A 86 3.55 0.98 -4.27
CA LYS A 86 3.31 1.37 -5.67
C LYS A 86 4.40 2.34 -6.16
N VAL A 87 4.69 3.38 -5.38
CA VAL A 87 5.70 4.38 -5.74
C VAL A 87 7.09 3.76 -5.81
N LEU A 88 7.46 2.93 -4.84
CA LEU A 88 8.76 2.25 -4.82
C LEU A 88 8.93 1.34 -6.05
N LEU A 89 7.90 0.57 -6.40
CA LEU A 89 7.93 -0.33 -7.55
C LEU A 89 7.99 0.45 -8.88
N ASP A 90 7.28 1.57 -8.99
CA ASP A 90 7.36 2.44 -10.18
C ASP A 90 8.79 2.94 -10.44
N LEU A 91 9.51 3.32 -9.39
CA LEU A 91 10.91 3.75 -9.48
C LEU A 91 11.87 2.60 -9.80
N LEU A 92 11.56 1.38 -9.36
CA LEU A 92 12.37 0.19 -9.59
C LEU A 92 12.04 -0.53 -10.91
N LYS A 93 10.97 -0.16 -11.62
CA LYS A 93 10.42 -0.87 -12.77
C LYS A 93 11.42 -1.21 -13.88
N LYS A 94 12.44 -0.38 -14.09
CA LYS A 94 13.49 -0.59 -15.11
C LYS A 94 14.70 -1.39 -14.61
N ASN A 95 14.83 -1.58 -13.30
CA ASN A 95 16.05 -2.07 -12.65
C ASN A 95 15.84 -3.33 -11.81
N GLU A 96 14.58 -3.70 -11.48
CA GLU A 96 14.25 -4.89 -10.70
C GLU A 96 13.70 -5.98 -11.62
N GLN A 97 14.35 -7.14 -11.64
CA GLN A 97 13.98 -8.26 -12.51
C GLN A 97 12.67 -8.91 -12.07
N ASN A 98 12.35 -8.88 -10.77
CA ASN A 98 11.13 -9.49 -10.23
C ASN A 98 9.98 -8.48 -10.05
N ILE A 99 10.01 -7.37 -10.79
CA ILE A 99 9.03 -6.29 -10.59
C ILE A 99 7.59 -6.78 -10.77
N GLU A 100 7.34 -7.63 -11.76
CA GLU A 100 6.00 -8.19 -12.02
C GLU A 100 5.50 -9.02 -10.84
N ILE A 101 6.37 -9.84 -10.22
CA ILE A 101 6.03 -10.65 -9.04
C ILE A 101 5.72 -9.74 -7.83
N LEU A 102 6.46 -8.64 -7.69
CA LEU A 102 6.25 -7.68 -6.61
C LEU A 102 4.94 -6.89 -6.81
N GLU A 103 4.64 -6.45 -8.03
CA GLU A 103 3.36 -5.84 -8.39
C GLU A 103 2.21 -6.83 -8.14
N GLU A 104 2.38 -8.10 -8.50
CA GLU A 104 1.45 -9.19 -8.23
C GLU A 104 1.26 -9.49 -6.75
N THR A 105 2.27 -9.27 -5.93
CA THR A 105 2.21 -9.49 -4.49
C THR A 105 1.44 -8.35 -3.82
N TYR A 106 1.83 -7.10 -4.08
CA TYR A 106 1.41 -5.94 -3.29
C TYR A 106 0.32 -5.08 -3.91
N ILE A 107 0.26 -5.00 -5.25
CA ILE A 107 -0.57 -4.02 -5.95
C ILE A 107 -1.76 -4.70 -6.62
N LYS A 108 -1.51 -5.63 -7.55
CA LYS A 108 -2.52 -6.20 -8.42
C LYS A 108 -2.10 -7.58 -8.92
N TYR A 109 -2.87 -8.60 -8.61
CA TYR A 109 -2.68 -9.95 -9.18
C TYR A 109 -3.66 -10.17 -10.32
N LYS A 110 -3.14 -10.44 -11.53
CA LYS A 110 -3.91 -10.46 -12.78
C LYS A 110 -4.66 -9.14 -13.00
N ASN A 111 -5.98 -9.13 -12.81
CA ASN A 111 -6.86 -7.98 -12.98
C ASN A 111 -7.54 -7.52 -11.68
N ARG A 112 -7.03 -7.94 -10.52
CA ARG A 112 -7.61 -7.64 -9.20
C ARG A 112 -6.61 -6.91 -8.33
N PHE A 113 -6.95 -5.69 -7.91
CA PHE A 113 -6.16 -4.95 -6.92
C PHE A 113 -6.17 -5.68 -5.57
N LYS A 114 -5.01 -5.71 -4.90
CA LYS A 114 -4.80 -6.37 -3.62
C LYS A 114 -5.47 -5.65 -2.46
N LEU A 115 -5.59 -4.34 -2.55
CA LEU A 115 -6.30 -3.50 -1.60
C LEU A 115 -7.40 -2.71 -2.32
N LYS A 116 -8.61 -2.75 -1.77
CA LYS A 116 -9.76 -2.01 -2.27
C LYS A 116 -10.37 -1.19 -1.16
N LEU A 117 -10.59 0.10 -1.43
CA LEU A 117 -11.50 0.89 -0.62
C LEU A 117 -12.94 0.58 -1.08
N GLN A 118 -13.89 0.52 -0.16
CA GLN A 118 -15.31 0.32 -0.47
C GLN A 118 -16.16 1.57 -0.25
N ASP A 119 -15.51 2.69 0.05
CA ASP A 119 -16.12 4.00 0.13
C ASP A 119 -16.05 4.71 -1.23
N GLU A 120 -16.41 5.99 -1.25
CA GLU A 120 -16.42 6.80 -2.46
C GLU A 120 -15.01 7.18 -2.97
N ASP A 121 -13.95 6.73 -2.30
CA ASP A 121 -12.56 6.89 -2.77
C ASP A 121 -12.08 5.67 -3.58
N ALA A 122 -12.90 4.62 -3.70
CA ALA A 122 -12.55 3.37 -4.38
C ALA A 122 -12.02 3.56 -5.81
N GLU A 123 -12.77 4.30 -6.64
CA GLU A 123 -12.40 4.57 -8.03
C GLU A 123 -11.11 5.39 -8.08
N PHE A 124 -11.02 6.45 -7.28
CA PHE A 124 -9.86 7.32 -7.23
C PHE A 124 -8.58 6.55 -6.83
N PHE A 125 -8.69 5.72 -5.80
CA PHE A 125 -7.59 4.89 -5.31
C PHE A 125 -7.11 3.90 -6.37
N GLN A 126 -8.02 3.20 -7.05
CA GLN A 126 -7.65 2.19 -8.04
C GLN A 126 -7.08 2.80 -9.33
N THR A 127 -7.63 3.90 -9.79
CA THR A 127 -7.27 4.49 -11.09
C THR A 127 -6.08 5.45 -11.01
N TYR A 128 -6.01 6.30 -9.99
CA TYR A 128 -4.99 7.34 -9.88
C TYR A 128 -3.89 7.03 -8.88
N ILE A 129 -4.21 6.34 -7.79
CA ILE A 129 -3.19 6.02 -6.78
C ILE A 129 -2.44 4.76 -7.21
N LEU A 130 -3.16 3.66 -7.47
CA LEU A 130 -2.58 2.38 -7.88
C LEU A 130 -2.48 2.19 -9.40
N GLY A 131 -3.24 2.95 -10.18
CA GLY A 131 -3.15 2.93 -11.63
C GLY A 131 -2.15 3.95 -12.17
N ASP A 132 -1.94 3.88 -13.49
CA ASP A 132 -1.02 4.74 -14.23
C ASP A 132 -1.75 5.91 -14.95
N THR A 133 -3.02 6.17 -14.58
CA THR A 133 -3.81 7.24 -15.21
C THR A 133 -3.23 8.61 -14.85
N GLN A 134 -2.94 9.40 -15.89
CA GLN A 134 -2.44 10.76 -15.74
C GLN A 134 -3.61 11.75 -15.64
N ASN A 135 -3.49 12.72 -14.72
CA ASN A 135 -4.43 13.81 -14.40
C ASN A 135 -5.55 13.49 -13.37
N PRO A 136 -5.21 13.40 -12.06
CA PRO A 136 -6.17 13.20 -10.97
C PRO A 136 -6.98 14.44 -10.62
N GLU A 137 -6.52 15.66 -10.96
CA GLU A 137 -7.07 16.93 -10.47
C GLU A 137 -8.56 17.10 -10.80
N ILE A 138 -8.99 16.56 -11.95
CA ILE A 138 -10.38 16.64 -12.42
C ILE A 138 -11.35 15.84 -11.52
N LEU A 139 -10.85 14.89 -10.74
CA LEU A 139 -11.67 13.97 -9.94
C LEU A 139 -11.50 14.12 -8.42
N ILE A 140 -10.63 15.03 -7.96
CA ILE A 140 -10.51 15.31 -6.54
C ILE A 140 -11.77 16.02 -6.07
N ARG A 141 -12.61 15.27 -5.34
CA ARG A 141 -13.88 15.74 -4.78
C ARG A 141 -13.90 15.71 -3.26
N ARG A 142 -12.94 15.04 -2.64
CA ARG A 142 -12.93 14.78 -1.19
C ARG A 142 -11.58 15.09 -0.52
N PRO A 143 -11.59 15.51 0.75
CA PRO A 143 -10.36 15.69 1.53
C PRO A 143 -9.50 14.42 1.63
N SER A 144 -10.12 13.24 1.65
CA SER A 144 -9.42 11.95 1.70
C SER A 144 -8.67 11.65 0.40
N GLN A 145 -9.25 11.97 -0.75
CA GLN A 145 -8.59 11.87 -2.07
C GLN A 145 -7.39 12.81 -2.17
N GLN A 146 -7.52 14.05 -1.67
CA GLN A 146 -6.39 14.98 -1.56
C GLN A 146 -5.26 14.39 -0.72
N LYS A 147 -5.59 13.76 0.41
CA LYS A 147 -4.59 13.12 1.28
C LYS A 147 -3.94 11.89 0.66
N LEU A 148 -4.71 11.09 -0.08
CA LEU A 148 -4.17 9.94 -0.83
C LEU A 148 -3.19 10.40 -1.91
N LEU A 149 -3.56 11.43 -2.67
CA LEU A 149 -2.69 12.02 -3.68
C LEU A 149 -1.44 12.61 -3.05
N PHE A 150 -1.60 13.41 -1.99
CA PHE A 150 -0.49 13.96 -1.23
C PHE A 150 0.45 12.86 -0.73
N ALA A 151 -0.06 11.72 -0.24
CA ALA A 151 0.78 10.61 0.19
C ALA A 151 1.60 10.02 -0.97
N LYS A 152 1.00 9.81 -2.14
CA LYS A 152 1.69 9.33 -3.35
C LYS A 152 2.78 10.32 -3.78
N GLU A 153 2.47 11.60 -3.87
CA GLU A 153 3.40 12.66 -4.27
C GLU A 153 4.53 12.84 -3.25
N TYR A 154 4.20 12.78 -1.95
CA TYR A 154 5.18 12.84 -0.87
C TYR A 154 6.20 11.71 -0.98
N PHE A 155 5.74 10.47 -1.16
CA PHE A 155 6.65 9.33 -1.36
C PHE A 155 7.46 9.45 -2.64
N ALA A 156 6.84 9.85 -3.75
CA ALA A 156 7.54 10.03 -5.02
C ALA A 156 8.65 11.08 -4.89
N SER A 157 8.35 12.22 -4.26
CA SER A 157 9.32 13.27 -3.99
C SER A 157 10.46 12.77 -3.10
N LYS A 158 10.15 12.12 -1.96
CA LYS A 158 11.17 11.61 -1.04
C LYS A 158 12.06 10.55 -1.68
N LEU A 159 11.50 9.59 -2.42
CA LEU A 159 12.24 8.48 -3.02
C LEU A 159 12.97 8.88 -4.31
N SER A 160 12.54 9.93 -5.02
CA SER A 160 13.21 10.40 -6.25
C SER A 160 14.66 10.83 -6.04
N GLY A 161 15.02 11.26 -4.82
CA GLY A 161 16.39 11.64 -4.46
C GLY A 161 17.32 10.46 -4.13
N TYR A 162 16.83 9.22 -4.15
CA TYR A 162 17.57 8.04 -3.71
C TYR A 162 18.27 7.38 -4.91
N SER A 163 19.49 6.87 -4.69
CA SER A 163 20.16 6.02 -5.68
C SER A 163 19.44 4.68 -5.82
N LEU A 164 19.69 3.97 -6.92
CA LEU A 164 19.17 2.62 -7.12
C LEU A 164 19.53 1.68 -5.94
N SER A 165 20.76 1.75 -5.44
CA SER A 165 21.18 0.93 -4.30
C SER A 165 20.38 1.23 -3.03
N GLN A 166 20.06 2.50 -2.77
CA GLN A 166 19.25 2.88 -1.62
C GLN A 166 17.78 2.44 -1.77
N LEU A 167 17.22 2.52 -2.98
CA LEU A 167 15.86 2.03 -3.26
C LEU A 167 15.75 0.51 -3.08
N LEU A 168 16.77 -0.24 -3.53
CA LEU A 168 16.85 -1.68 -3.32
C LEU A 168 17.00 -2.02 -1.84
N GLU A 169 17.80 -1.26 -1.08
CA GLU A 169 17.92 -1.45 0.37
C GLU A 169 16.58 -1.22 1.08
N ILE A 170 15.83 -0.18 0.70
CA ILE A 170 14.49 0.09 1.23
C ILE A 170 13.55 -1.08 0.93
N LYS A 171 13.57 -1.61 -0.30
CA LYS A 171 12.74 -2.76 -0.69
C LYS A 171 12.98 -3.96 0.22
N GLU A 172 14.24 -4.25 0.57
CA GLU A 172 14.57 -5.39 1.45
C GLU A 172 14.14 -5.20 2.91
N LYS A 173 13.81 -3.97 3.32
CA LYS A 173 13.31 -3.66 4.68
C LYS A 173 11.79 -3.78 4.81
N VAL A 174 11.05 -3.97 3.72
CA VAL A 174 9.57 -4.06 3.72
C VAL A 174 9.11 -5.50 3.56
#